data_AF-A0AB37CKZ9-F1
#
_entry.id   AF-A0AB37CKZ9-F1
#
_cell.length_a   1.000
_cell.length_b   1.000
_cell.length_c   1.000
_cell.angle_alpha   90.00
_cell.angle_beta   90.00
_cell.angle_gamma   90.00
#
_symmetry.space_group_name_H-M   'P 1'
#
loop_
_entity.id
_entity.type
_entity.pdbx_description
1 polymer ?
#
loop_
_entity_poly.entity_id
_entity_poly.type
_entity_poly.pdbx_seq_one_letter_code
_entity_poly.pdbx_strand_id
1 'polypeptide(L)'
;MIDTFKVKILKGVGVAIIVILIFVIGFGVGHIGKSTQKVSAPKTKKVAEGTELTQDYIRKFLIAYYTKKDLEENRSRYKPFMTDGLYTSVVNMENEPVNQTYKGYVVDQAFKSADIFIDEKNHTAIATINYTNTLLKNKGDYKDAQKNVASKNTLRLTFTKDGKKFKVNNMSYLIVTDSANVTDTTNSYGTLESASSSGSNTSASTGTSGSGNATSPTSTDSLNSEE
;
A
#
# COMPACT_ATOMS: atom_id res chain seq x y z
N MET A 1 -83.77 -31.78 -38.89
CA MET A 1 -82.37 -32.03 -39.27
C MET A 1 -81.60 -30.72 -39.18
N ILE A 2 -80.30 -30.78 -38.88
CA ILE A 2 -79.47 -29.71 -38.28
C ILE A 2 -79.62 -28.34 -38.97
N ASP A 3 -79.81 -27.31 -38.14
CA ASP A 3 -80.16 -25.95 -38.54
C ASP A 3 -78.95 -25.21 -39.13
N THR A 4 -78.95 -25.03 -40.45
CA THR A 4 -77.87 -24.44 -41.24
C THR A 4 -77.56 -22.98 -40.89
N PHE A 5 -78.44 -22.29 -40.16
CA PHE A 5 -78.20 -20.95 -39.62
C PHE A 5 -77.23 -20.94 -38.44
N LYS A 6 -77.33 -21.94 -37.55
CA LYS A 6 -76.47 -22.04 -36.35
C LYS A 6 -75.02 -22.37 -36.72
N VAL A 7 -74.82 -23.16 -37.77
CA VAL A 7 -73.48 -23.56 -38.25
C VAL A 7 -72.73 -22.39 -38.89
N LYS A 8 -73.43 -21.45 -39.55
CA LYS A 8 -72.83 -20.23 -40.13
C LYS A 8 -72.39 -19.22 -39.05
N ILE A 9 -73.19 -19.05 -38.00
CA ILE A 9 -72.84 -18.18 -36.86
C ILE A 9 -71.68 -18.78 -36.06
N LEU A 10 -71.67 -20.09 -35.85
CA LEU A 10 -70.60 -20.78 -35.12
C LEU A 10 -69.24 -20.70 -35.86
N LYS A 11 -69.23 -20.78 -37.20
CA LYS A 11 -68.03 -20.56 -38.01
C LYS A 11 -67.50 -19.12 -37.93
N GLY A 12 -68.39 -18.13 -37.88
CA GLY A 12 -68.00 -16.71 -37.74
C GLY A 12 -67.40 -16.37 -36.37
N VAL A 13 -68.01 -16.91 -35.30
CA VAL A 13 -67.51 -16.74 -33.93
C VAL A 13 -66.19 -17.47 -33.70
N GLY A 14 -66.01 -18.66 -34.30
CA GLY A 14 -64.75 -19.40 -34.23
C GLY A 14 -63.55 -18.65 -34.83
N VAL A 15 -63.75 -17.97 -35.97
CA VAL A 15 -62.68 -17.17 -36.62
C VAL A 15 -62.36 -15.91 -35.80
N ALA A 16 -63.37 -15.25 -35.22
CA ALA A 16 -63.16 -14.08 -34.36
C ALA A 16 -62.35 -14.42 -33.09
N ILE A 17 -62.60 -15.59 -32.48
CA ILE A 17 -61.84 -16.06 -31.31
C ILE A 17 -60.38 -16.40 -31.68
N ILE A 18 -60.13 -16.98 -32.85
CA ILE A 18 -58.77 -17.29 -33.33
C ILE A 18 -57.96 -16.01 -33.58
N VAL A 19 -58.58 -14.97 -34.17
CA VAL A 19 -57.91 -13.67 -34.41
C VAL A 19 -57.57 -12.96 -33.09
N ILE A 20 -58.46 -13.03 -32.09
CA ILE A 20 -58.20 -12.51 -30.74
C ILE A 20 -57.08 -13.28 -30.04
N LEU A 21 -57.03 -14.61 -30.19
CA LEU A 21 -55.96 -15.43 -29.59
C LEU A 21 -54.58 -15.09 -30.18
N ILE A 22 -54.49 -14.84 -31.49
CA ILE A 22 -53.24 -14.41 -32.14
C ILE A 22 -52.83 -13.00 -31.68
N PHE A 23 -53.78 -12.10 -31.42
CA PHE A 23 -53.48 -10.76 -30.90
C PHE A 23 -52.96 -10.80 -29.45
N VAL A 24 -53.48 -11.69 -28.60
CA VAL A 24 -53.01 -11.85 -27.21
C VAL A 24 -51.61 -12.48 -27.14
N ILE A 25 -51.27 -13.40 -28.05
CA ILE A 25 -49.93 -13.99 -28.13
C ILE A 25 -48.94 -13.02 -28.82
N GLY A 26 -49.40 -12.27 -29.84
CA GLY A 26 -48.59 -11.32 -30.61
C GLY A 26 -48.28 -9.99 -29.88
N PHE A 27 -49.12 -9.55 -28.94
CA PHE A 27 -48.80 -8.42 -28.05
C PHE A 27 -48.18 -8.85 -26.71
N GLY A 28 -48.14 -10.15 -26.42
CA GLY A 28 -47.65 -10.72 -25.16
C GLY A 28 -46.13 -10.95 -25.08
N VAL A 29 -45.38 -10.85 -26.19
CA VAL A 29 -43.91 -11.00 -26.22
C VAL A 29 -43.26 -9.65 -26.59
N GLY A 30 -43.52 -8.64 -25.76
CA GLY A 30 -42.87 -7.33 -25.89
C GLY A 30 -42.51 -6.65 -24.56
N HIS A 31 -43.09 -7.06 -23.43
CA HIS A 31 -42.88 -6.37 -22.14
C HIS A 31 -42.80 -7.29 -20.90
N ILE A 32 -42.42 -8.56 -21.05
CA ILE A 32 -42.00 -9.37 -19.89
C ILE A 32 -40.54 -9.05 -19.59
N GLY A 33 -40.38 -8.27 -18.52
CA GLY A 33 -39.11 -7.81 -18.01
C GLY A 33 -38.16 -8.95 -17.72
N LYS A 34 -36.93 -8.80 -18.22
CA LYS A 34 -35.80 -9.14 -17.37
C LYS A 34 -35.87 -8.16 -16.20
N SER A 35 -36.38 -8.63 -15.06
CA SER A 35 -35.88 -8.17 -13.77
C SER A 35 -34.39 -8.53 -13.72
N THR A 36 -33.58 -7.81 -14.50
CA THR A 36 -32.31 -7.39 -13.98
C THR A 36 -32.74 -6.38 -12.95
N GLN A 37 -32.76 -6.81 -11.69
CA GLN A 37 -32.56 -5.92 -10.58
C GLN A 37 -31.38 -5.04 -11.00
N LYS A 38 -31.69 -3.86 -11.58
CA LYS A 38 -30.82 -2.72 -11.47
C LYS A 38 -30.86 -2.48 -9.97
N VAL A 39 -30.02 -3.23 -9.25
CA VAL A 39 -29.20 -2.64 -8.22
C VAL A 39 -28.73 -1.39 -8.91
N SER A 40 -29.38 -0.28 -8.59
CA SER A 40 -28.81 1.02 -8.81
C SER A 40 -27.51 0.88 -8.04
N ALA A 41 -26.45 0.44 -8.73
CA ALA A 41 -25.09 0.64 -8.28
C ALA A 41 -25.14 2.09 -7.82
N PRO A 42 -24.93 2.35 -6.50
CA PRO A 42 -25.07 3.69 -5.98
C PRO A 42 -24.30 4.53 -6.97
N LYS A 43 -24.96 5.52 -7.61
CA LYS A 43 -24.29 6.41 -8.55
C LYS A 43 -23.14 6.95 -7.74
N THR A 44 -21.97 6.35 -7.91
CA THR A 44 -20.80 6.71 -7.15
C THR A 44 -20.51 8.03 -7.81
N LYS A 45 -21.00 9.11 -7.19
CA LYS A 45 -20.52 10.45 -7.52
C LYS A 45 -19.01 10.22 -7.58
N LYS A 46 -18.42 10.46 -8.75
CA LYS A 46 -16.98 10.31 -8.92
C LYS A 46 -16.39 11.40 -8.02
N VAL A 47 -16.23 11.03 -6.74
CA VAL A 47 -15.64 11.86 -5.72
C VAL A 47 -14.24 12.13 -6.26
N ALA A 48 -13.92 13.41 -6.44
CA ALA A 48 -12.68 13.78 -7.08
C ALA A 48 -11.51 13.15 -6.29
N GLU A 49 -10.52 12.62 -7.00
CA GLU A 49 -9.47 11.86 -6.35
C GLU A 49 -8.76 12.68 -5.27
N GLY A 50 -8.64 12.08 -4.09
CA GLY A 50 -8.04 12.69 -2.91
C GLY A 50 -8.96 13.59 -2.10
N THR A 51 -10.23 13.83 -2.47
CA THR A 51 -11.12 14.65 -1.62
C THR A 51 -11.59 13.93 -0.36
N GLU A 52 -11.57 12.60 -0.37
CA GLU A 52 -11.85 11.73 0.77
C GLU A 52 -10.67 10.77 0.98
N LEU A 53 -10.39 10.45 2.24
CA LEU A 53 -9.32 9.54 2.61
C LEU A 53 -9.80 8.09 2.44
N THR A 54 -9.61 7.54 1.25
CA THR A 54 -10.06 6.18 0.91
C THR A 54 -8.88 5.23 0.76
N GLN A 55 -9.13 3.93 0.91
CA GLN A 55 -8.10 2.90 0.69
C GLN A 55 -7.55 2.93 -0.75
N ASP A 56 -8.38 3.25 -1.75
CA ASP A 56 -7.93 3.39 -3.14
C ASP A 56 -6.93 4.53 -3.31
N TYR A 57 -7.23 5.70 -2.73
CA TYR A 57 -6.33 6.84 -2.78
C TYR A 57 -4.98 6.56 -2.13
N ILE A 58 -5.01 5.94 -0.94
CA ILE A 58 -3.79 5.53 -0.23
C ILE A 58 -3.02 4.48 -1.05
N ARG A 59 -3.71 3.50 -1.65
CA ARG A 59 -3.08 2.49 -2.50
C ARG A 59 -2.39 3.09 -3.71
N LYS A 60 -2.97 4.09 -4.37
CA LYS A 60 -2.33 4.81 -5.49
C LYS A 60 -1.04 5.51 -5.06
N PHE A 61 -1.07 6.17 -3.90
CA PHE A 61 0.12 6.73 -3.29
C PHE A 61 1.19 5.65 -3.04
N LEU A 62 0.82 4.52 -2.42
CA LEU A 62 1.74 3.44 -2.12
C LEU A 62 2.32 2.81 -3.41
N ILE A 63 1.52 2.66 -4.47
CA ILE A 63 2.03 2.20 -5.77
C ILE A 63 3.05 3.19 -6.33
N ALA A 64 2.76 4.49 -6.29
CA ALA A 64 3.68 5.52 -6.75
C ALA A 64 4.98 5.55 -5.94
N TYR A 65 4.92 5.30 -4.63
CA TYR A 65 6.06 5.32 -3.72
C TYR A 65 6.88 4.00 -3.71
N TYR A 66 6.23 2.85 -3.82
CA TYR A 66 6.85 1.51 -3.77
C TYR A 66 7.06 0.85 -5.14
N THR A 67 6.86 1.57 -6.24
CA THR A 67 7.17 1.06 -7.58
C THR A 67 8.18 1.98 -8.25
N LYS A 68 9.41 1.50 -8.43
CA LYS A 68 10.51 2.26 -9.03
C LYS A 68 11.56 1.34 -9.65
N LYS A 69 12.15 1.77 -10.76
CA LYS A 69 13.23 1.00 -11.40
C LYS A 69 14.55 1.12 -10.65
N ASP A 70 14.81 2.30 -10.09
CA ASP A 70 16.00 2.60 -9.29
C ASP A 70 15.62 3.68 -8.26
N LEU A 71 16.51 3.98 -7.32
CA LEU A 71 16.36 5.10 -6.40
C LEU A 71 16.07 6.39 -7.17
N GLU A 72 15.22 7.26 -6.61
CA GLU A 72 14.84 8.59 -7.16
C GLU A 72 13.92 8.58 -8.38
N GLU A 73 13.82 7.47 -9.12
CA GLU A 73 13.10 7.39 -10.40
C GLU A 73 11.61 7.72 -10.27
N ASN A 74 11.01 7.45 -9.11
CA ASN A 74 9.60 7.65 -8.85
C ASN A 74 9.23 9.00 -8.20
N ARG A 75 10.19 9.91 -8.02
CA ARG A 75 9.97 11.25 -7.40
C ARG A 75 8.77 11.99 -7.96
N SER A 76 8.67 12.04 -9.29
CA SER A 76 7.56 12.73 -9.98
C SER A 76 6.20 12.08 -9.75
N ARG A 77 6.16 10.76 -9.48
CA ARG A 77 4.92 10.00 -9.30
C ARG A 77 4.35 10.15 -7.91
N TYR A 78 5.19 10.16 -6.86
CA TYR A 78 4.69 10.29 -5.48
C TYR A 78 4.50 11.75 -5.05
N LYS A 79 5.20 12.72 -5.68
CA LYS A 79 5.09 14.15 -5.35
C LYS A 79 3.65 14.68 -5.27
N PRO A 80 2.73 14.38 -6.21
CA PRO A 80 1.36 14.92 -6.17
C PRO A 80 0.55 14.50 -4.93
N PHE A 81 0.93 13.40 -4.28
CA PHE A 81 0.25 12.85 -3.10
C PHE A 81 0.80 13.39 -1.78
N MET A 82 1.98 14.02 -1.80
CA MET A 82 2.68 14.48 -0.60
C MET A 82 2.56 15.99 -0.42
N THR A 83 2.63 16.46 0.82
CA THR A 83 2.94 17.87 1.10
C THR A 83 4.36 18.19 0.64
N ASP A 84 4.65 19.46 0.35
CA ASP A 84 6.01 19.86 -0.05
C ASP A 84 7.05 19.56 1.04
N GLY A 85 6.64 19.67 2.31
CA GLY A 85 7.47 19.31 3.46
C GLY A 85 7.84 17.82 3.48
N LEU A 86 6.85 16.93 3.32
CA LEU A 86 7.12 15.49 3.26
C LEU A 86 7.95 15.13 2.04
N TYR A 87 7.62 15.68 0.87
CA TYR A 87 8.37 15.45 -0.37
C TYR A 87 9.86 15.81 -0.19
N THR A 88 10.13 16.98 0.39
CA THR A 88 11.51 17.43 0.65
C THR A 88 12.23 16.49 1.62
N SER A 89 11.55 16.06 2.69
CA SER A 89 12.11 15.11 3.66
C SER A 89 12.49 13.77 3.01
N VAL A 90 11.59 13.21 2.19
CA VAL A 90 11.82 11.96 1.46
C VAL A 90 12.97 12.10 0.48
N VAL A 91 13.04 13.20 -0.30
CA VAL A 91 14.15 13.45 -1.23
C VAL A 91 15.48 13.56 -0.49
N ASN A 92 15.51 14.26 0.65
CA ASN A 92 16.72 14.39 1.45
C ASN A 92 17.18 13.04 2.01
N MET A 93 16.24 12.23 2.53
CA MET A 93 16.53 10.86 2.95
C MET A 93 17.09 10.02 1.80
N GLU A 94 16.46 10.04 0.63
CA GLU A 94 16.98 9.33 -0.56
C GLU A 94 18.40 9.80 -0.94
N ASN A 95 18.71 11.08 -0.75
CA ASN A 95 20.01 11.67 -1.03
C ASN A 95 21.08 11.36 0.04
N GLU A 96 20.72 10.75 1.17
CA GLU A 96 21.70 10.37 2.18
C GLU A 96 22.74 9.39 1.59
N PRO A 97 24.03 9.52 1.96
CA PRO A 97 25.09 8.67 1.40
C PRO A 97 24.83 7.17 1.53
N VAL A 98 24.21 6.76 2.65
CA VAL A 98 23.83 5.37 2.89
C VAL A 98 22.86 4.88 1.82
N ASN A 99 21.80 5.65 1.53
CA ASN A 99 20.80 5.28 0.52
C ASN A 99 21.37 5.36 -0.90
N GLN A 100 22.20 6.36 -1.19
CA GLN A 100 22.87 6.49 -2.48
C GLN A 100 23.84 5.34 -2.77
N THR A 101 24.43 4.71 -1.75
CA THR A 101 25.30 3.55 -1.92
C THR A 101 24.56 2.36 -2.55
N TYR A 102 23.26 2.21 -2.25
CA TYR A 102 22.42 1.14 -2.80
C TYR A 102 21.84 1.45 -4.19
N LYS A 103 21.96 2.69 -4.67
CA LYS A 103 21.48 3.10 -6.00
C LYS A 103 22.17 2.31 -7.11
N GLY A 104 21.37 1.68 -7.97
CA GLY A 104 21.83 0.77 -9.01
C GLY A 104 22.19 -0.64 -8.55
N TYR A 105 22.11 -0.94 -7.24
CA TYR A 105 22.23 -2.31 -6.70
C TYR A 105 20.88 -2.88 -6.28
N VAL A 106 20.00 -2.05 -5.71
CA VAL A 106 18.62 -2.42 -5.39
C VAL A 106 17.71 -1.79 -6.43
N VAL A 107 17.21 -2.60 -7.36
CA VAL A 107 16.46 -2.15 -8.55
C VAL A 107 15.15 -2.91 -8.70
N ASP A 108 14.31 -2.48 -9.63
CA ASP A 108 13.04 -3.13 -9.98
C ASP A 108 12.14 -3.36 -8.76
N GLN A 109 12.10 -2.38 -7.87
CA GLN A 109 11.22 -2.39 -6.74
C GLN A 109 9.77 -2.30 -7.24
N ALA A 110 8.93 -3.27 -6.86
CA ALA A 110 7.56 -3.41 -7.32
C ALA A 110 6.60 -3.65 -6.15
N PHE A 111 5.61 -2.77 -6.02
CA PHE A 111 4.47 -2.97 -5.13
C PHE A 111 3.72 -4.27 -5.48
N LYS A 112 3.33 -5.05 -4.47
CA LYS A 112 2.51 -6.26 -4.65
C LYS A 112 1.14 -6.11 -4.02
N SER A 113 1.09 -5.82 -2.72
CA SER A 113 -0.17 -5.68 -1.98
C SER A 113 0.01 -4.75 -0.78
N ALA A 114 -1.11 -4.29 -0.24
CA ALA A 114 -1.13 -3.59 1.03
C ALA A 114 -2.44 -3.82 1.78
N ASP A 115 -2.32 -4.06 3.08
CA ASP A 115 -3.40 -4.04 4.05
C ASP A 115 -3.47 -2.64 4.65
N ILE A 116 -4.61 -1.96 4.53
CA ILE A 116 -4.75 -0.53 4.85
C ILE A 116 -5.88 -0.32 5.85
N PHE A 117 -5.52 0.20 7.03
CA PHE A 117 -6.43 0.59 8.09
C PHE A 117 -6.48 2.12 8.17
N ILE A 118 -7.68 2.70 8.12
CA ILE A 118 -7.87 4.15 8.11
C ILE A 118 -8.56 4.57 9.40
N ASP A 119 -7.96 5.54 10.09
CA ASP A 119 -8.61 6.30 11.15
C ASP A 119 -9.11 7.62 10.54
N GLU A 120 -10.39 7.62 10.18
CA GLU A 120 -11.04 8.77 9.56
C GLU A 120 -11.08 10.00 10.49
N LYS A 121 -11.17 9.80 11.81
CA LYS A 121 -11.27 10.89 12.78
C LYS A 121 -9.96 11.66 12.88
N ASN A 122 -8.85 10.94 12.93
CA ASN A 122 -7.52 11.54 13.07
C ASN A 122 -6.83 11.78 11.73
N HIS A 123 -7.46 11.40 10.61
CA HIS A 123 -6.88 11.43 9.26
C HIS A 123 -5.52 10.73 9.21
N THR A 124 -5.46 9.53 9.79
CA THR A 124 -4.26 8.68 9.76
C THR A 124 -4.57 7.34 9.13
N ALA A 125 -3.55 6.67 8.63
CA ALA A 125 -3.68 5.31 8.17
C ALA A 125 -2.46 4.48 8.57
N ILE A 126 -2.69 3.20 8.85
CA ILE A 126 -1.64 2.19 8.97
C ILE A 126 -1.71 1.32 7.72
N ALA A 127 -0.58 1.17 7.04
CA ALA A 127 -0.46 0.33 5.87
C ALA A 127 0.66 -0.69 6.06
N THR A 128 0.35 -1.98 5.92
CA THR A 128 1.36 -3.04 5.80
C THR A 128 1.53 -3.37 4.32
N ILE A 129 2.72 -3.10 3.78
CA ILE A 129 3.02 -3.16 2.35
C ILE A 129 3.92 -4.36 2.08
N ASN A 130 3.52 -5.19 1.12
CA ASN A 130 4.35 -6.23 0.54
C ASN A 130 4.85 -5.76 -0.84
N TYR A 131 6.15 -5.88 -1.05
CA TYR A 131 6.81 -5.49 -2.30
C TYR A 131 7.95 -6.44 -2.60
N THR A 132 8.49 -6.35 -3.82
CA THR A 132 9.67 -7.13 -4.21
C THR A 132 10.73 -6.24 -4.80
N ASN A 133 11.99 -6.63 -4.66
CA ASN A 133 13.12 -5.97 -5.30
C ASN A 133 13.97 -6.97 -6.09
N THR A 134 14.84 -6.45 -6.94
CA THR A 134 15.97 -7.19 -7.53
C THR A 134 17.27 -6.67 -6.92
N LEU A 135 18.12 -7.59 -6.45
CA LEU A 135 19.43 -7.28 -5.87
C LEU A 135 20.53 -7.66 -6.86
N LEU A 136 21.28 -6.67 -7.33
CA LEU A 136 22.41 -6.85 -8.24
C LEU A 136 23.72 -6.95 -7.45
N LYS A 137 24.66 -7.77 -7.94
CA LYS A 137 26.04 -7.78 -7.42
C LYS A 137 26.86 -6.62 -7.97
N ASN A 138 26.65 -6.28 -9.24
CA ASN A 138 27.29 -5.17 -9.94
C ASN A 138 26.21 -4.30 -10.57
N LYS A 139 26.41 -2.97 -10.58
CA LYS A 139 25.41 -2.03 -11.11
C LYS A 139 25.11 -2.33 -12.57
N GLY A 140 23.82 -2.43 -12.91
CA GLY A 140 23.36 -2.69 -14.27
C GLY A 140 23.56 -4.12 -14.78
N ASP A 141 24.15 -5.02 -13.98
CA ASP A 141 24.36 -6.43 -14.35
C ASP A 141 23.33 -7.35 -13.70
N TYR A 142 22.48 -7.94 -14.54
CA TYR A 142 21.41 -8.84 -14.14
C TYR A 142 21.78 -10.33 -14.14
N LYS A 143 23.01 -10.70 -14.55
CA LYS A 143 23.43 -12.09 -14.74
C LYS A 143 23.30 -12.93 -13.47
N ASP A 144 23.76 -12.38 -12.34
CA ASP A 144 23.78 -13.02 -11.03
C ASP A 144 22.77 -12.40 -10.04
N ALA A 145 21.77 -11.69 -10.57
CA ALA A 145 20.83 -10.94 -9.75
C ALA A 145 19.87 -11.85 -8.98
N GLN A 146 19.62 -11.50 -7.72
CA GLN A 146 18.53 -12.10 -6.94
C GLN A 146 17.24 -11.34 -7.26
N LYS A 147 16.37 -11.94 -8.07
CA LYS A 147 15.13 -11.31 -8.55
C LYS A 147 13.96 -11.64 -7.63
N ASN A 148 13.00 -10.72 -7.56
CA ASN A 148 11.75 -10.88 -6.81
C ASN A 148 11.96 -11.19 -5.31
N VAL A 149 13.01 -10.63 -4.69
CA VAL A 149 13.24 -10.74 -3.25
C VAL A 149 12.09 -10.07 -2.54
N ALA A 150 11.30 -10.84 -1.80
CA ALA A 150 10.14 -10.35 -1.08
C ALA A 150 10.56 -9.50 0.13
N SER A 151 9.82 -8.43 0.37
CA SER A 151 10.04 -7.51 1.49
C SER A 151 8.70 -6.99 1.98
N LYS A 152 8.66 -6.65 3.26
CA LYS A 152 7.47 -6.21 3.98
C LYS A 152 7.84 -5.02 4.84
N ASN A 153 7.05 -3.95 4.79
CA ASN A 153 7.19 -2.80 5.69
C ASN A 153 5.81 -2.43 6.23
N THR A 154 5.76 -1.91 7.46
CA THR A 154 4.55 -1.27 7.99
C THR A 154 4.80 0.22 8.16
N LEU A 155 3.87 1.04 7.67
CA LEU A 155 3.92 2.49 7.73
C LEU A 155 2.71 3.03 8.50
N ARG A 156 2.95 4.06 9.30
CA ARG A 156 1.92 5.02 9.71
C ARG A 156 2.01 6.24 8.81
N LEU A 157 0.89 6.60 8.20
CA LEU A 157 0.72 7.76 7.34
C LEU A 157 -0.20 8.76 8.05
N THR A 158 0.19 10.03 8.09
CA THR A 158 -0.71 11.12 8.51
C THR A 158 -1.05 11.98 7.31
N PHE A 159 -2.30 12.44 7.26
CA PHE A 159 -2.81 13.22 6.15
C PHE A 159 -3.22 14.60 6.61
N THR A 160 -3.02 15.59 5.75
CA THR A 160 -3.56 16.95 5.91
C THR A 160 -4.34 17.34 4.67
N LYS A 161 -5.27 18.28 4.81
CA LYS A 161 -5.96 18.85 3.66
C LYS A 161 -5.14 19.99 3.09
N ASP A 162 -4.79 19.87 1.81
CA ASP A 162 -4.26 20.95 0.99
C ASP A 162 -5.35 21.37 -0.01
N GLY A 163 -6.01 22.48 0.31
CA GLY A 163 -7.24 22.89 -0.34
C GLY A 163 -8.34 21.84 -0.19
N LYS A 164 -8.74 21.22 -1.30
CA LYS A 164 -9.81 20.21 -1.33
C LYS A 164 -9.30 18.76 -1.29
N LYS A 165 -7.99 18.53 -1.29
CA LYS A 165 -7.41 17.19 -1.38
C LYS A 165 -6.60 16.84 -0.14
N PHE A 166 -6.68 15.60 0.30
CA PHE A 166 -5.77 15.03 1.27
C PHE A 166 -4.40 14.83 0.65
N LYS A 167 -3.36 15.23 1.37
CA LYS A 167 -1.96 14.93 1.07
C LYS A 167 -1.31 14.26 2.27
N VAL A 168 -0.42 13.32 2.00
CA VAL A 168 0.41 12.70 3.03
C VAL A 168 1.35 13.76 3.58
N ASN A 169 1.29 13.96 4.89
CA ASN A 169 2.05 14.98 5.61
C ASN A 169 3.22 14.38 6.40
N ASN A 170 3.05 13.17 6.93
CA ASN A 170 4.11 12.44 7.60
C ASN A 170 4.01 10.94 7.26
N MET A 171 5.17 10.29 7.26
CA MET A 171 5.30 8.86 7.06
C MET A 171 6.36 8.34 8.05
N SER A 172 5.98 7.37 8.86
CA SER A 172 6.87 6.75 9.85
C SER A 172 6.78 5.23 9.79
N TYR A 173 7.93 4.55 9.84
CA TYR A 173 7.97 3.10 9.93
C TYR A 173 7.47 2.62 11.30
N LEU A 174 6.66 1.58 11.29
CA LEU A 174 6.24 0.87 12.49
C LEU A 174 6.92 -0.50 12.50
N ILE A 175 7.56 -0.82 13.62
CA ILE A 175 8.02 -2.18 13.90
C ILE A 175 6.82 -2.93 14.47
N VAL A 176 6.41 -4.01 13.80
CA VAL A 176 5.35 -4.89 14.28
C VAL A 176 6.01 -6.20 14.67
N THR A 177 6.21 -6.40 15.97
CA THR A 177 6.71 -7.66 16.52
C THR A 177 5.57 -8.43 17.12
N ASP A 178 5.47 -9.71 16.76
CA ASP A 178 4.75 -10.66 17.59
C ASP A 178 5.61 -10.95 18.83
N SER A 179 5.12 -10.61 20.02
CA SER A 179 5.82 -10.92 21.27
C SER A 179 6.01 -12.43 21.49
N ALA A 180 5.27 -13.29 20.75
CA ALA A 180 5.49 -14.74 20.74
C ALA A 180 6.48 -15.22 19.65
N ASN A 181 6.81 -14.39 18.65
CA ASN A 181 7.75 -14.69 17.56
C ASN A 181 8.56 -13.45 17.15
N VAL A 182 9.65 -13.18 17.89
CA VAL A 182 10.56 -12.05 17.66
C VAL A 182 11.55 -12.35 16.54
N THR A 183 11.07 -12.61 15.32
CA THR A 183 11.95 -12.85 14.15
C THR A 183 11.61 -11.99 12.93
N ASP A 184 10.49 -11.27 12.91
CA ASP A 184 10.12 -10.37 11.80
C ASP A 184 10.76 -8.97 11.96
N THR A 185 12.09 -8.91 12.08
CA THR A 185 12.84 -7.65 11.94
C THR A 185 13.10 -7.40 10.46
N THR A 186 12.15 -6.72 9.81
CA THR A 186 12.24 -6.33 8.41
C THR A 186 13.42 -5.40 8.17
N ASN A 187 14.46 -5.87 7.46
CA ASN A 187 15.58 -5.08 6.95
C ASN A 187 15.07 -4.03 5.92
N SER A 188 14.56 -2.91 6.41
CA SER A 188 14.25 -1.74 5.57
C SER A 188 15.41 -0.76 5.66
N TYR A 189 16.19 -0.65 4.59
CA TYR A 189 17.16 0.43 4.45
C TYR A 189 16.44 1.78 4.42
N GLY A 190 16.88 2.73 5.26
CA GLY A 190 16.34 4.10 5.33
C GLY A 190 15.31 4.36 6.44
N THR A 191 15.47 3.81 7.64
CA THR A 191 14.66 4.22 8.79
C THR A 191 14.95 5.68 9.18
N LEU A 192 13.97 6.56 8.98
CA LEU A 192 13.95 7.89 9.62
C LEU A 192 13.73 7.69 11.12
N GLU A 193 14.80 7.85 11.88
CA GLU A 193 14.76 7.86 13.34
C GLU A 193 14.04 9.13 13.82
N SER A 194 12.87 8.96 14.43
CA SER A 194 12.23 10.06 15.16
C SER A 194 12.93 10.22 16.49
N ALA A 195 13.75 11.26 16.64
CA ALA A 195 14.36 11.62 17.91
C ALA A 195 13.27 11.80 18.99
N SER A 196 13.20 10.84 19.91
CA SER A 196 12.48 10.99 21.17
C SER A 196 13.53 11.13 22.28
N SER A 197 13.46 12.26 22.98
CA SER A 197 14.33 12.66 24.07
C SER A 197 14.46 11.56 25.14
N SER A 198 15.65 10.98 25.27
CA SER A 198 15.97 10.02 26.33
C SER A 198 16.32 10.78 27.61
N GLY A 199 15.37 10.80 28.54
CA GLY A 199 15.58 11.21 29.92
C GLY A 199 15.87 10.00 30.81
N SER A 200 16.79 10.21 31.76
CA SER A 200 17.14 9.40 32.94
C SER A 200 17.96 8.11 32.75
N ASN A 201 19.25 8.24 33.09
CA ASN A 201 20.15 7.15 33.48
C ASN A 201 19.77 6.63 34.88
N THR A 202 19.56 5.32 35.00
CA THR A 202 19.68 4.59 36.26
C THR A 202 20.59 3.37 36.02
N SER A 203 21.85 3.50 36.42
CA SER A 203 22.80 2.39 36.48
C SER A 203 22.64 1.65 37.81
N ALA A 204 22.15 0.42 37.76
CA ALA A 204 22.28 -0.55 38.84
C ALA A 204 23.28 -1.63 38.42
N SER A 205 24.28 -1.81 39.28
CA SER A 205 25.40 -2.74 39.19
C SER A 205 25.01 -4.21 39.28
N THR A 206 25.70 -5.07 38.54
CA THR A 206 25.82 -6.50 38.87
C THR A 206 27.29 -6.88 38.83
N GLY A 207 27.85 -7.23 39.99
CA GLY A 207 29.20 -7.74 40.12
C GLY A 207 29.29 -9.22 39.74
N THR A 208 30.51 -9.68 39.46
CA THR A 208 30.96 -11.05 39.74
C THR A 208 32.47 -11.08 39.91
N SER A 209 32.85 -11.68 41.04
CA SER A 209 34.11 -12.17 41.58
C SER A 209 35.41 -12.20 40.76
N GLY A 210 36.49 -11.77 41.42
CA GLY A 210 37.87 -12.14 41.16
C GLY A 210 38.81 -11.60 42.25
N SER A 211 38.97 -12.34 43.35
CA SER A 211 39.92 -12.05 44.44
C SER A 211 41.26 -12.72 44.14
N GLY A 212 42.38 -11.99 44.30
CA GLY A 212 43.74 -12.53 44.20
C GLY A 212 44.80 -11.45 44.04
N ASN A 213 45.48 -11.13 45.14
CA ASN A 213 46.32 -9.96 45.41
C ASN A 213 47.78 -10.01 44.85
N ALA A 214 48.43 -8.83 44.84
CA ALA A 214 49.89 -8.52 44.79
C ALA A 214 50.63 -8.73 43.45
N THR A 215 51.51 -7.85 42.92
CA THR A 215 52.33 -6.75 43.45
C THR A 215 52.83 -5.85 42.29
N SER A 216 52.95 -4.54 42.50
CA SER A 216 53.67 -3.54 41.67
C SER A 216 55.21 -3.60 41.89
N PRO A 217 56.08 -2.74 41.31
CA PRO A 217 56.08 -1.97 40.04
C PRO A 217 57.41 -2.11 39.26
N THR A 218 57.50 -1.68 37.99
CA THR A 218 58.76 -1.07 37.45
C THR A 218 58.43 -0.06 36.35
N SER A 219 58.73 1.20 36.63
CA SER A 219 58.91 2.27 35.66
C SER A 219 60.27 2.12 34.99
N THR A 220 60.37 2.31 33.67
CA THR A 220 61.53 2.99 33.07
C THR A 220 61.12 3.66 31.77
N ASP A 221 61.28 4.97 31.79
CA ASP A 221 61.33 5.90 30.68
C ASP A 221 62.72 5.81 30.03
N SER A 222 62.81 5.90 28.69
CA SER A 222 64.06 6.14 27.95
C SER A 222 63.79 6.46 26.48
N LEU A 223 63.96 7.75 26.17
CA LEU A 223 64.30 8.30 24.85
C LEU A 223 65.55 7.63 24.26
N ASN A 224 65.64 7.50 22.93
CA ASN A 224 66.50 8.33 22.04
C ASN A 224 66.89 7.60 20.72
N SER A 225 66.85 8.38 19.63
CA SER A 225 67.79 8.49 18.48
C SER A 225 68.28 7.28 17.65
N GLU A 226 68.17 7.48 16.32
CA GLU A 226 69.06 7.07 15.20
C GLU A 226 69.18 5.55 14.96
N GLU A 227 68.96 5.03 13.74
CA GLU A 227 69.60 5.35 12.46
C GLU A 227 68.65 5.13 11.26
#